data_AF-A0A1F3Z955-F1
#
_entry.id   AF-A0A1F3Z955-F1
#
_cell.length_a   1.000
_cell.length_b   1.000
_cell.length_c   1.000
_cell.angle_alpha   90.00
_cell.angle_beta   90.00
_cell.angle_gamma   90.00
#
_symmetry.space_group_name_H-M   'P 1'
#
loop_
_entity.id
_entity.type
_entity.pdbx_description
1 polymer ?
#
loop_
_entity_poly.entity_id
_entity_poly.type
_entity_poly.pdbx_seq_one_letter_code
_entity_poly.pdbx_strand_id
1 'polypeptide(L)'
;MTRYPHFTFPNLFLLNGYREIETHDGLVLEYEEEDDLEQFIRHLVVRKSERLKGWDLRFLRRGLGLSQADLGVQVDRDAQTIARWEKSNEAIPSAVDLTIRIRFAARFEPQMSTKEIVAYVDGKGSKLATSIYLRLTIDGWRIEPEPKVKFARGNADSDVLVHVNPIPRFGYRLIEHFTRENSGNFVIEPMHGGKLLVAQTELNKSIADVVMKESTRANMGMLRLNTKGSANENASATIH
;
A
#
# COMPACT_ATOMS: atom_id res chain seq x y z
N MET A 1 2.59 6.27 3.71
CA MET A 1 1.73 5.08 3.93
C MET A 1 0.44 5.54 4.56
N THR A 2 -0.69 4.94 4.19
CA THR A 2 -1.99 5.27 4.80
C THR A 2 -2.65 4.02 5.36
N ARG A 3 -3.47 4.17 6.40
CA ARG A 3 -4.28 3.08 6.92
C ARG A 3 -5.49 2.91 6.01
N TYR A 4 -5.74 1.69 5.54
CA TYR A 4 -6.95 1.39 4.77
C TYR A 4 -8.15 1.26 5.74
N PRO A 5 -9.13 2.18 5.69
CA PRO A 5 -10.19 2.25 6.68
C PRO A 5 -11.31 1.23 6.44
N HIS A 6 -11.30 0.53 5.30
CA HIS A 6 -12.39 -0.38 4.94
C HIS A 6 -12.34 -1.67 5.78
N PHE A 7 -13.14 -1.63 6.84
CA PHE A 7 -13.85 -2.66 7.62
C PHE A 7 -13.46 -4.15 7.54
N THR A 8 -12.19 -4.53 7.44
CA THR A 8 -11.84 -5.96 7.57
C THR A 8 -10.60 -6.20 8.41
N PHE A 9 -9.70 -5.21 8.49
CA PHE A 9 -8.51 -5.30 9.32
C PHE A 9 -8.24 -3.95 10.00
N PRO A 10 -8.16 -3.91 11.33
CA PRO A 10 -7.85 -2.67 12.03
C PRO A 10 -6.43 -2.16 11.72
N ASN A 11 -5.55 -2.98 11.15
CA ASN A 11 -4.14 -2.64 10.89
C ASN A 11 -3.70 -3.05 9.48
N LEU A 12 -4.51 -2.73 8.46
CA LEU A 12 -4.09 -2.83 7.06
C LEU A 12 -3.58 -1.47 6.59
N PHE A 13 -2.38 -1.44 6.03
CA PHE A 13 -1.71 -0.24 5.57
C PHE A 13 -1.36 -0.35 4.09
N LEU A 14 -1.63 0.71 3.33
CA LEU A 14 -1.19 0.85 1.95
C LEU A 14 0.11 1.65 1.92
N LEU A 15 1.15 1.07 1.33
CA LEU A 15 2.45 1.70 1.14
C LEU A 15 2.47 2.66 -0.07
N ASN A 16 1.58 2.43 -1.03
CA ASN A 16 1.32 3.22 -2.24
C ASN A 16 -0.07 2.86 -2.81
N GLY A 17 -0.39 3.30 -4.03
CA GLY A 17 -1.66 2.98 -4.70
C GLY A 17 -2.85 3.74 -4.11
N TYR A 18 -2.60 4.94 -3.60
CA TYR A 18 -3.63 5.86 -3.11
C TYR A 18 -3.24 7.30 -3.42
N ARG A 19 -4.24 8.17 -3.55
CA ARG A 19 -4.09 9.62 -3.71
C ARG A 19 -4.98 10.34 -2.71
N GLU A 20 -4.48 11.45 -2.17
CA GLU A 20 -5.26 12.34 -1.33
C GLU A 20 -5.88 13.41 -2.21
N ILE A 21 -7.20 13.56 -2.12
CA ILE A 21 -7.97 14.54 -2.86
C ILE A 21 -8.60 15.49 -1.85
N GLU A 22 -8.30 16.77 -1.98
CA GLU A 22 -8.98 17.80 -1.21
C GLU A 22 -10.36 18.06 -1.82
N THR A 23 -11.40 17.87 -1.02
CA THR A 23 -12.79 18.16 -1.38
C THR A 23 -13.35 19.23 -0.46
N HIS A 24 -14.51 19.79 -0.81
CA HIS A 24 -15.20 20.75 0.07
C HIS A 24 -15.48 20.18 1.47
N ASP A 25 -15.71 18.87 1.56
CA ASP A 25 -16.03 18.14 2.79
C ASP A 25 -14.77 17.62 3.52
N GLY A 26 -13.57 17.97 3.04
CA GLY A 26 -12.29 17.58 3.62
C GLY A 26 -11.47 16.65 2.73
N LEU A 27 -10.42 16.06 3.32
CA LEU A 27 -9.46 15.22 2.62
C LEU A 27 -10.01 13.79 2.45
N VAL A 28 -10.09 13.34 1.20
CA VAL A 28 -10.57 12.01 0.81
C VAL A 28 -9.42 11.21 0.22
N LEU A 29 -9.40 9.90 0.47
CA LEU A 29 -8.46 8.98 -0.17
C LEU A 29 -9.14 8.32 -1.36
N GLU A 30 -8.52 8.45 -2.53
CA GLU A 30 -8.83 7.67 -3.73
C GLU A 30 -7.82 6.52 -3.84
N TYR A 31 -8.28 5.31 -4.15
CA TYR A 31 -7.43 4.12 -4.25
C TYR A 31 -7.24 3.72 -5.71
N GLU A 32 -6.00 3.42 -6.09
CA GLU A 32 -5.70 2.90 -7.42
C GLU A 32 -6.04 1.41 -7.48
N GLU A 33 -6.71 0.96 -8.55
CA GLU A 33 -7.16 -0.43 -8.70
C GLU A 33 -7.91 -0.93 -7.45
N GLU A 34 -8.90 -0.15 -6.98
CA GLU A 34 -9.66 -0.42 -5.75
C GLU A 34 -10.34 -1.79 -5.77
N ASP A 35 -10.92 -2.18 -6.90
CA ASP A 35 -11.55 -3.49 -7.06
C ASP A 35 -10.54 -4.63 -6.85
N ASP A 36 -9.32 -4.49 -7.39
CA ASP A 36 -8.24 -5.46 -7.22
C ASP A 36 -7.70 -5.45 -5.78
N LEU A 37 -7.64 -4.28 -5.14
CA LEU A 37 -7.26 -4.15 -3.72
C LEU A 37 -8.26 -4.91 -2.85
N GLU A 38 -9.55 -4.64 -3.01
CA GLU A 38 -10.58 -5.31 -2.23
C GLU A 38 -10.59 -6.81 -2.51
N GLN A 39 -10.44 -7.22 -3.77
CA GLN A 39 -10.38 -8.62 -4.14
C GLN A 39 -9.18 -9.33 -3.51
N PHE A 40 -8.01 -8.69 -3.49
CA PHE A 40 -6.81 -9.19 -2.82
C PHE A 40 -7.05 -9.35 -1.31
N ILE A 41 -7.68 -8.38 -0.65
CA ILE A 41 -8.01 -8.48 0.77
C ILE A 41 -8.99 -9.63 1.03
N ARG A 42 -10.01 -9.83 0.17
CA ARG A 42 -10.95 -10.95 0.30
C ARG A 42 -10.24 -12.30 0.17
N HIS A 43 -9.26 -12.42 -0.72
CA HIS A 43 -8.43 -13.62 -0.84
C HIS A 43 -7.70 -13.96 0.48
N LEU A 44 -7.19 -12.95 1.18
CA LEU A 44 -6.54 -13.13 2.49
C LEU A 44 -7.55 -13.58 3.54
N VAL A 45 -8.73 -12.93 3.59
CA VAL A 45 -9.79 -13.21 4.57
C VAL A 45 -10.30 -14.64 4.45
N VAL A 46 -10.51 -15.15 3.24
CA VAL A 46 -11.01 -16.51 3.01
C VAL A 46 -10.01 -17.60 3.43
N ARG A 47 -8.70 -17.30 3.45
CA ARG A 47 -7.64 -18.26 3.80
C ARG A 47 -7.18 -18.20 5.25
N LYS A 48 -7.65 -17.22 6.03
CA LYS A 48 -7.19 -17.03 7.41
C LYS A 48 -7.64 -18.18 8.30
N SER A 49 -6.80 -18.57 9.26
CA SER A 49 -7.14 -19.60 10.25
C SER A 49 -8.14 -19.14 11.30
N GLU A 50 -8.24 -17.83 11.57
CA GLU A 50 -9.25 -17.36 12.50
C GLU A 50 -10.66 -17.53 11.92
N ARG A 51 -11.60 -17.93 12.78
CA ARG A 51 -13.02 -17.87 12.44
C ARG A 51 -13.40 -16.46 12.03
N LEU A 52 -14.25 -16.36 11.01
CA LEU A 52 -14.73 -15.07 10.53
C LEU A 52 -15.53 -14.37 11.62
N LYS A 53 -15.34 -13.07 11.73
CA LYS A 53 -16.12 -12.17 12.60
C LYS A 53 -17.15 -11.43 11.76
N GLY A 54 -18.01 -10.65 12.42
CA GLY A 54 -19.06 -9.87 11.77
C GLY A 54 -18.60 -9.02 10.60
N TRP A 55 -17.47 -8.32 10.78
CA TRP A 55 -16.91 -7.47 9.73
C TRP A 55 -16.38 -8.26 8.53
N ASP A 56 -15.81 -9.45 8.75
CA ASP A 56 -15.36 -10.33 7.67
C ASP A 56 -16.57 -10.82 6.86
N LEU A 57 -17.63 -11.24 7.57
CA LEU A 57 -18.87 -11.67 6.95
C LEU A 57 -19.45 -10.56 6.05
N ARG A 58 -19.52 -9.34 6.57
CA ARG A 58 -20.00 -8.17 5.82
C ARG A 58 -19.15 -7.90 4.59
N PHE A 59 -17.83 -7.99 4.72
CA PHE A 59 -16.90 -7.71 3.64
C PHE A 59 -17.01 -8.74 2.50
N LEU A 60 -17.02 -10.03 2.84
CA LEU A 60 -17.21 -11.10 1.85
C LEU A 60 -18.60 -11.07 1.22
N ARG A 61 -19.66 -10.82 2.01
CA ARG A 61 -21.03 -10.71 1.50
C ARG A 61 -21.17 -9.58 0.49
N ARG A 62 -20.60 -8.40 0.78
CA ARG A 62 -20.58 -7.27 -0.14
C ARG A 62 -19.81 -7.58 -1.42
N GLY A 63 -18.66 -8.25 -1.31
CA GLY A 63 -17.90 -8.73 -2.47
C GLY A 63 -18.66 -9.72 -3.34
N LEU A 64 -19.59 -10.48 -2.77
CA LEU A 64 -20.50 -11.35 -3.51
C LEU A 64 -21.70 -10.62 -4.12
N GLY A 65 -21.90 -9.34 -3.82
CA GLY A 65 -23.06 -8.55 -4.24
C GLY A 65 -24.37 -8.97 -3.55
N LEU A 66 -24.30 -9.62 -2.39
CA LEU A 66 -25.47 -10.13 -1.68
C LEU A 66 -26.01 -9.10 -0.69
N SER A 67 -27.33 -8.93 -0.63
CA SER A 67 -27.97 -8.22 0.50
C SER A 67 -27.95 -9.08 1.77
N GLN A 68 -28.27 -8.47 2.93
CA GLN A 68 -28.42 -9.22 4.18
C GLN A 68 -29.55 -10.25 4.10
N ALA A 69 -30.62 -9.94 3.35
CA ALA A 69 -31.72 -10.87 3.11
C ALA A 69 -31.27 -12.05 2.23
N ASP A 70 -30.49 -11.80 1.17
CA ASP A 70 -30.00 -12.86 0.28
C ASP A 70 -29.11 -13.86 1.03
N LEU A 71 -28.20 -13.35 1.89
CA LEU A 71 -27.39 -14.22 2.74
C LEU A 71 -28.27 -14.95 3.77
N GLY A 72 -29.26 -14.25 4.35
CA GLY A 72 -30.20 -14.85 5.29
C GLY A 72 -30.90 -16.08 4.74
N VAL A 73 -31.45 -16.00 3.53
CA VAL A 73 -32.07 -17.14 2.83
C VAL A 73 -31.08 -18.30 2.68
N GLN A 74 -29.82 -18.02 2.38
CA GLN A 74 -28.80 -19.06 2.16
C GLN A 74 -28.39 -19.81 3.44
N VAL A 75 -28.56 -19.19 4.62
CA VAL A 75 -28.17 -19.76 5.91
C VAL A 75 -29.36 -19.99 6.84
N ASP A 76 -30.58 -19.99 6.28
CA ASP A 76 -31.85 -20.18 6.99
C ASP A 76 -32.03 -19.21 8.18
N ARG A 77 -31.80 -17.92 7.94
CA ARG A 77 -31.95 -16.85 8.93
C ARG A 77 -32.58 -15.60 8.33
N ASP A 78 -33.17 -14.78 9.20
CA ASP A 78 -33.65 -13.46 8.81
C ASP A 78 -32.49 -12.45 8.62
N ALA A 79 -32.78 -11.36 7.90
CA ALA A 79 -31.81 -10.29 7.64
C ALA A 79 -31.33 -9.57 8.92
N GLN A 80 -32.15 -9.52 9.97
CA GLN A 80 -31.78 -8.88 11.24
C GLN A 80 -30.72 -9.69 11.99
N THR A 81 -30.79 -11.01 11.90
CA THR A 81 -29.78 -11.94 12.43
C THR A 81 -28.45 -11.75 11.71
N ILE A 82 -28.47 -11.63 10.38
CA ILE A 82 -27.26 -11.29 9.61
C ILE A 82 -26.71 -9.92 10.06
N ALA A 83 -27.56 -8.90 10.16
CA ALA A 83 -27.16 -7.58 10.61
C ALA A 83 -26.58 -7.57 12.03
N ARG A 84 -27.12 -8.39 12.94
CA ARG A 84 -26.60 -8.58 14.29
C ARG A 84 -25.22 -9.21 14.27
N TRP A 85 -25.02 -10.27 13.47
CA TRP A 85 -23.69 -10.86 13.31
C TRP A 85 -22.69 -9.88 12.75
N GLU A 86 -23.05 -9.11 11.71
CA GLU A 86 -22.15 -8.13 11.08
C GLU A 86 -21.70 -6.99 12.00
N LYS A 87 -22.50 -6.66 13.02
CA LYS A 87 -22.18 -5.65 14.05
C LYS A 87 -21.39 -6.22 15.21
N SER A 88 -21.33 -7.54 15.36
CA SER A 88 -20.64 -8.20 16.49
C SER A 88 -19.14 -8.32 16.22
N ASN A 89 -18.36 -8.18 17.29
CA ASN A 89 -16.92 -8.47 17.30
C ASN A 89 -16.62 -9.96 17.54
N GLU A 90 -17.66 -10.76 17.75
CA GLU A 90 -17.57 -12.21 17.97
C GLU A 90 -17.46 -12.99 16.66
N ALA A 91 -16.98 -14.22 16.78
CA ALA A 91 -16.93 -15.15 15.66
C ALA A 91 -18.36 -15.55 15.23
N ILE A 92 -18.63 -15.53 13.93
CA ILE A 92 -19.90 -15.97 13.36
C ILE A 92 -20.04 -17.49 13.46
N PRO A 93 -21.25 -18.07 13.43
CA PRO A 93 -21.43 -19.53 13.49
C PRO A 93 -20.63 -20.26 12.39
N SER A 94 -20.05 -21.42 12.73
CA SER A 94 -19.14 -22.16 11.83
C SER A 94 -19.80 -22.52 10.49
N ALA A 95 -21.08 -22.91 10.50
CA ALA A 95 -21.82 -23.19 9.27
C ALA A 95 -21.94 -21.97 8.35
N VAL A 96 -22.07 -20.76 8.91
CA VAL A 96 -22.16 -19.51 8.16
C VAL A 96 -20.79 -19.13 7.59
N ASP A 97 -19.73 -19.30 8.39
CA ASP A 97 -18.33 -19.15 7.96
C ASP A 97 -18.01 -20.06 6.77
N LEU A 98 -18.29 -21.37 6.89
CA LEU A 98 -18.12 -22.32 5.81
C LEU A 98 -18.92 -21.94 4.56
N THR A 99 -20.19 -21.57 4.74
CA THR A 99 -21.07 -21.19 3.62
C THR A 99 -20.53 -19.99 2.86
N ILE A 100 -20.16 -18.91 3.55
CA ILE A 100 -19.67 -17.70 2.87
C ILE A 100 -18.32 -17.95 2.18
N ARG A 101 -17.41 -18.73 2.79
CA ARG A 101 -16.13 -19.08 2.16
C ARG A 101 -16.32 -19.96 0.92
N ILE A 102 -17.19 -20.97 0.97
CA ILE A 102 -17.51 -21.81 -0.19
C ILE A 102 -18.10 -20.96 -1.33
N ARG A 103 -19.05 -20.08 -1.03
CA ARG A 103 -19.67 -19.20 -2.03
C ARG A 103 -18.66 -18.25 -2.67
N PHE A 104 -17.80 -17.64 -1.85
CA PHE A 104 -16.73 -16.79 -2.34
C PHE A 104 -15.77 -17.56 -3.23
N ALA A 105 -15.31 -18.73 -2.77
CA ALA A 105 -14.36 -19.54 -3.51
C ALA A 105 -14.95 -20.03 -4.84
N ALA A 106 -16.20 -20.49 -4.85
CA ALA A 106 -16.87 -20.92 -6.08
C ALA A 106 -16.95 -19.80 -7.13
N ARG A 107 -17.05 -18.53 -6.71
CA ARG A 107 -17.17 -17.39 -7.64
C ARG A 107 -15.82 -16.84 -8.09
N PHE A 108 -14.84 -16.77 -7.19
CA PHE A 108 -13.61 -16.02 -7.42
C PHE A 108 -12.33 -16.85 -7.32
N GLU A 109 -12.41 -18.08 -6.81
CA GLU A 109 -11.27 -18.97 -6.54
C GLU A 109 -11.60 -20.41 -6.97
N PRO A 110 -11.95 -20.66 -8.24
CA PRO A 110 -12.44 -21.97 -8.68
C PRO A 110 -11.43 -23.11 -8.47
N GLN A 111 -10.16 -22.78 -8.22
CA GLN A 111 -9.09 -23.74 -7.93
C GLN A 111 -9.05 -24.18 -6.47
N MET A 112 -9.69 -23.43 -5.57
CA MET A 112 -9.71 -23.74 -4.14
C MET A 112 -10.67 -24.90 -3.87
N SER A 113 -10.15 -26.00 -3.36
CA SER A 113 -10.95 -27.18 -3.05
C SER A 113 -11.79 -26.99 -1.78
N THR A 114 -12.94 -27.65 -1.71
CA THR A 114 -13.76 -27.68 -0.48
C THR A 114 -12.96 -28.18 0.72
N LYS A 115 -12.01 -29.09 0.51
CA LYS A 115 -11.12 -29.60 1.57
C LYS A 115 -10.26 -28.50 2.18
N GLU A 116 -9.69 -27.61 1.36
CA GLU A 116 -8.91 -26.46 1.83
C GLU A 116 -9.79 -25.49 2.62
N ILE A 117 -11.00 -25.21 2.12
CA ILE A 117 -11.94 -24.31 2.80
C ILE A 117 -12.32 -24.84 4.18
N VAL A 118 -12.66 -26.13 4.27
CA VAL A 118 -12.93 -26.79 5.56
C VAL A 118 -11.72 -26.70 6.48
N ALA A 119 -10.51 -26.94 5.96
CA ALA A 119 -9.30 -26.80 6.75
C ALA A 119 -9.11 -25.38 7.32
N TYR A 120 -9.46 -24.33 6.56
CA TYR A 120 -9.40 -22.96 7.05
C TYR A 120 -10.45 -22.68 8.14
N VAL A 121 -11.67 -23.19 7.99
CA VAL A 121 -12.73 -23.09 9.02
C VAL A 121 -12.34 -23.84 10.31
N ASP A 122 -11.63 -24.97 10.17
CA ASP A 122 -11.07 -25.76 11.28
C ASP A 122 -9.81 -25.13 11.91
N GLY A 123 -9.38 -23.96 11.44
CA GLY A 123 -8.22 -23.25 11.99
C GLY A 123 -6.85 -23.69 11.47
N LYS A 124 -6.80 -24.49 10.40
CA LYS A 124 -5.55 -24.97 9.78
C LYS A 124 -5.02 -24.03 8.69
N GLY A 125 -5.62 -22.85 8.53
CA GLY A 125 -5.16 -21.81 7.61
C GLY A 125 -3.91 -21.07 8.06
N SER A 126 -3.48 -20.10 7.26
CA SER A 126 -2.43 -19.17 7.67
C SER A 126 -3.00 -18.16 8.65
N LYS A 127 -2.32 -17.96 9.77
CA LYS A 127 -2.64 -16.86 10.69
C LYS A 127 -2.32 -15.55 9.98
N LEU A 128 -3.29 -14.64 9.91
CA LEU A 128 -2.99 -13.31 9.36
C LEU A 128 -2.15 -12.52 10.36
N ALA A 129 -1.17 -11.79 9.83
CA ALA A 129 -0.32 -10.93 10.64
C ALA A 129 -1.16 -9.85 11.33
N THR A 130 -0.74 -9.43 12.54
CA THR A 130 -1.42 -8.37 13.30
C THR A 130 -1.50 -7.06 12.52
N SER A 131 -0.49 -6.80 11.68
CA SER A 131 -0.43 -5.69 10.75
C SER A 131 -0.08 -6.22 9.36
N ILE A 132 -0.78 -5.73 8.34
CA ILE A 132 -0.58 -6.12 6.94
C ILE A 132 -0.21 -4.86 6.16
N TYR A 133 0.90 -4.92 5.44
CA TYR A 133 1.37 -3.84 4.59
C TYR A 133 1.20 -4.25 3.13
N LEU A 134 0.42 -3.49 2.37
CA LEU A 134 0.16 -3.76 0.96
C LEU A 134 0.86 -2.75 0.07
N ARG A 135 1.41 -3.24 -1.04
CA ARG A 135 1.99 -2.42 -2.10
C ARG A 135 1.38 -2.80 -3.44
N LEU A 136 0.96 -1.80 -4.20
CA LEU A 136 0.59 -1.95 -5.60
C LEU A 136 1.86 -2.06 -6.44
N THR A 137 1.96 -3.14 -7.21
CA THR A 137 3.05 -3.42 -8.15
C THR A 137 2.50 -3.52 -9.57
N ILE A 138 3.38 -3.68 -10.57
CA ILE A 138 2.93 -3.92 -11.96
C ILE A 138 2.14 -5.24 -12.10
N ASP A 139 2.36 -6.19 -11.21
CA ASP A 139 1.68 -7.49 -11.19
C ASP A 139 0.49 -7.50 -10.18
N GLY A 140 0.02 -6.33 -9.76
CA GLY A 140 -1.06 -6.12 -8.80
C GLY A 140 -0.59 -5.98 -7.35
N TRP A 141 -1.53 -6.10 -6.41
CA TRP A 141 -1.28 -5.93 -4.98
C TRP A 141 -0.46 -7.08 -4.38
N ARG A 142 0.45 -6.75 -3.46
CA ARG A 142 1.32 -7.71 -2.75
C ARG A 142 1.45 -7.34 -1.27
N ILE A 143 1.64 -8.36 -0.42
CA ILE A 143 2.05 -8.16 0.98
C ILE A 143 3.55 -7.86 1.01
N GLU A 144 3.92 -6.80 1.70
CA GLU A 144 5.29 -6.41 1.99
C GLU A 144 5.61 -6.62 3.47
N PRO A 145 6.89 -6.85 3.83
CA PRO A 145 7.30 -6.79 5.22
C PRO A 145 7.10 -5.38 5.76
N GLU A 146 6.99 -5.29 7.08
CA GLU A 146 6.93 -4.01 7.77
C GLU A 146 8.08 -3.09 7.33
N PRO A 147 7.80 -1.85 6.88
CA PRO A 147 8.84 -0.94 6.46
C PRO A 147 9.74 -0.62 7.66
N LYS A 148 11.03 -0.92 7.53
CA LYS A 148 12.03 -0.55 8.55
C LYS A 148 12.25 0.96 8.50
N VAL A 149 11.78 1.66 9.52
CA VAL A 149 12.15 3.06 9.76
C VAL A 149 13.61 3.09 10.19
N LYS A 150 14.46 3.83 9.48
CA LYS A 150 15.83 4.09 9.93
C LYS A 150 15.85 5.48 10.54
N PHE A 151 16.39 5.58 11.75
CA PHE A 151 16.77 6.87 12.31
C PHE A 151 18.12 7.23 11.70
N ALA A 152 18.17 8.29 10.90
CA ALA A 152 19.44 8.89 10.51
C ALA A 152 19.88 9.80 11.65
N ARG A 153 21.05 9.56 12.24
CA ARG A 153 21.66 10.52 13.17
C ARG A 153 22.10 11.74 12.37
N GLY A 154 21.28 12.79 12.36
CA GLY A 154 21.70 14.13 12.01
C GLY A 154 22.51 14.74 13.16
N ASN A 155 23.44 15.65 12.87
CA ASN A 155 24.20 16.36 13.90
C ASN A 155 23.25 17.02 14.93
N ALA A 156 23.40 16.58 16.18
CA ALA A 156 23.03 17.14 17.49
C ALA A 156 21.71 17.89 17.75
N ASP A 157 20.88 18.25 16.76
CA ASP A 157 19.65 19.04 17.02
C ASP A 157 18.42 18.62 16.20
N SER A 158 18.49 17.50 15.47
CA SER A 158 17.30 16.95 14.81
C SER A 158 17.34 15.42 14.75
N ASP A 159 16.55 14.77 15.59
CA ASP A 159 16.14 13.39 15.37
C ASP A 159 15.22 13.38 14.14
N VAL A 160 15.76 12.97 12.99
CA VAL A 160 15.00 12.89 11.74
C VAL A 160 14.51 11.46 11.53
N LEU A 161 13.19 11.30 11.45
CA LEU A 161 12.56 10.06 11.03
C LEU A 161 12.69 9.94 9.53
N VAL A 162 13.35 8.88 9.08
CA VAL A 162 13.54 8.60 7.66
C VAL A 162 12.74 7.37 7.27
N HIS A 163 11.67 7.60 6.52
CA HIS A 163 10.92 6.55 5.87
C HIS A 163 11.52 6.26 4.50
N VAL A 164 11.83 5.00 4.25
CA VAL A 164 12.51 4.61 3.02
C VAL A 164 11.63 3.71 2.16
N ASN A 165 11.09 4.28 1.09
CA ASN A 165 10.24 3.58 0.14
C ASN A 165 11.05 3.22 -1.12
N PRO A 166 11.10 1.93 -1.52
CA PRO A 166 11.65 1.57 -2.83
C PRO A 166 10.71 2.10 -3.94
N ILE A 167 11.23 2.88 -4.90
CA ILE A 167 10.51 3.24 -6.13
C ILE A 167 10.92 2.23 -7.22
N PRO A 168 10.06 1.30 -7.63
CA PRO A 168 10.47 0.20 -8.52
C PRO A 168 10.80 0.65 -9.96
N ARG A 169 10.19 1.73 -10.46
CA ARG A 169 10.24 2.06 -11.90
C ARG A 169 11.51 2.79 -12.37
N PHE A 170 12.33 3.31 -11.46
CA PHE A 170 13.43 4.19 -11.85
C PHE A 170 14.79 3.86 -11.21
N GLY A 171 14.88 2.79 -10.40
CA GLY A 171 16.14 2.46 -9.71
C GLY A 171 16.54 3.50 -8.68
N TYR A 172 15.58 4.25 -8.13
CA TYR A 172 15.78 5.20 -7.05
C TYR A 172 15.00 4.78 -5.79
N ARG A 173 15.43 5.31 -4.66
CA ARG A 173 14.89 5.11 -3.32
C ARG A 173 14.38 6.45 -2.83
N LEU A 174 13.10 6.53 -2.47
CA LEU A 174 12.55 7.73 -1.85
C LEU A 174 12.84 7.68 -0.35
N ILE A 175 13.43 8.74 0.15
CA ILE A 175 13.76 8.97 1.55
C ILE A 175 12.91 10.14 1.98
N GLU A 176 11.80 9.85 2.67
CA GLU A 176 10.94 10.88 3.23
C GLU A 176 11.52 11.33 4.57
N HIS A 177 11.86 12.61 4.68
CA HIS A 177 12.33 13.23 5.93
C HIS A 177 11.15 13.90 6.63
N PHE A 178 10.89 13.48 7.87
CA PHE A 178 9.93 14.15 8.75
C PHE A 178 10.70 14.80 9.91
N THR A 179 10.64 16.13 10.00
CA THR A 179 11.06 16.91 11.17
C THR A 179 9.85 17.23 12.05
N ARG A 180 10.07 17.39 13.37
CA ARG A 180 9.02 17.67 14.37
C ARG A 180 8.32 19.02 14.16
N GLU A 181 8.96 19.92 13.41
CA GLU A 181 8.41 21.17 12.91
C GLU A 181 8.39 21.07 11.37
N ASN A 182 7.19 21.13 10.79
CA ASN A 182 6.86 21.20 9.35
C ASN A 182 8.02 21.19 8.33
N SER A 183 8.14 20.13 7.53
CA SER A 183 8.13 20.15 6.06
C SER A 183 8.61 18.81 5.48
N GLY A 184 7.84 18.27 4.52
CA GLY A 184 8.19 17.07 3.75
C GLY A 184 9.34 17.35 2.80
N ASN A 185 10.56 17.23 3.30
CA ASN A 185 11.75 17.18 2.48
C ASN A 185 11.95 15.73 2.01
N PHE A 186 12.18 15.53 0.72
CA PHE A 186 12.41 14.21 0.15
C PHE A 186 13.82 14.16 -0.42
N VAL A 187 14.54 13.11 -0.06
CA VAL A 187 15.82 12.76 -0.67
C VAL A 187 15.59 11.58 -1.59
N ILE A 188 16.10 11.67 -2.82
CA ILE A 188 16.02 10.61 -3.80
C ILE A 188 17.42 10.04 -3.96
N GLU A 189 17.62 8.81 -3.53
CA GLU A 189 18.88 8.08 -3.64
C GLU A 189 18.84 7.10 -4.82
N PRO A 190 19.75 7.20 -5.81
CA PRO A 190 19.90 6.16 -6.83
C PRO A 190 20.44 4.87 -6.21
N MET A 191 19.86 3.72 -6.59
CA MET A 191 20.26 2.40 -6.08
C MET A 191 21.66 1.97 -6.54
N HIS A 192 22.23 2.61 -7.57
CA HIS A 192 23.55 2.31 -8.11
C HIS A 192 24.44 3.57 -8.17
N GLY A 193 24.97 4.00 -7.02
CA GLY A 193 26.14 4.90 -6.92
C GLY A 193 26.04 6.28 -7.60
N GLY A 194 24.83 6.80 -7.85
CA GLY A 194 24.62 8.10 -8.49
C GLY A 194 24.49 9.27 -7.49
N LYS A 195 24.37 10.51 -8.01
CA LYS A 195 24.19 11.71 -7.19
C LYS A 195 22.83 11.72 -6.48
N LEU A 196 22.86 12.13 -5.21
CA LEU A 196 21.71 12.41 -4.35
C LEU A 196 20.90 13.58 -4.94
N LEU A 197 19.59 13.43 -5.10
CA LEU A 197 18.71 14.54 -5.48
C LEU A 197 17.88 14.93 -4.25
N VAL A 198 18.01 16.18 -3.81
CA VAL A 198 17.21 16.75 -2.72
C VAL A 198 16.09 17.56 -3.36
N ALA A 199 14.85 17.21 -3.08
CA ALA A 199 13.68 17.93 -3.56
C ALA A 199 12.86 18.47 -2.39
N GLN A 200 12.51 19.76 -2.47
CA GLN A 200 11.54 20.39 -1.58
C GLN A 200 10.22 20.51 -2.33
N THR A 201 9.14 19.96 -1.76
CA THR A 201 7.79 20.17 -2.30
C THR A 201 7.09 21.28 -1.54
N GLU A 202 6.59 22.29 -2.25
CA GLU A 202 5.52 23.14 -1.72
C GLU A 202 4.22 22.32 -1.68
N LEU A 203 3.35 22.65 -0.73
CA LEU A 203 2.22 21.88 -0.19
C LEU A 203 1.25 21.21 -1.22
N ASN A 204 1.32 21.58 -2.51
CA ASN A 204 0.32 21.22 -3.53
C ASN A 204 0.90 20.52 -4.78
N LYS A 205 2.15 20.00 -4.75
CA LYS A 205 2.71 19.22 -5.86
C LYS A 205 2.80 17.74 -5.50
N SER A 206 2.28 16.89 -6.38
CA SER A 206 2.46 15.44 -6.27
C SER A 206 3.95 15.10 -6.26
N ILE A 207 4.37 14.26 -5.32
CA ILE A 207 5.76 13.78 -5.19
C ILE A 207 6.22 13.14 -6.51
N ALA A 208 5.31 12.48 -7.24
CA ALA A 208 5.58 11.91 -8.55
C ALA A 208 5.97 12.97 -9.60
N ASP A 209 5.32 14.14 -9.60
CA ASP A 209 5.61 15.21 -10.56
C ASP A 209 6.98 15.84 -10.31
N VAL A 210 7.36 15.97 -9.04
CA VAL A 210 8.67 16.52 -8.65
C VAL A 210 9.80 15.55 -8.99
N VAL A 211 9.61 14.25 -8.70
CA VAL A 211 10.55 13.18 -9.07
C VAL A 211 10.72 13.11 -10.59
N MET A 212 9.64 13.11 -11.35
CA MET A 212 9.68 13.07 -12.82
C MET A 212 10.37 14.31 -13.41
N LYS A 213 10.10 15.50 -12.86
CA LYS A 213 10.73 16.76 -13.31
C LYS A 213 12.22 16.79 -13.03
N GLU A 214 12.66 16.33 -11.86
CA GLU A 214 14.08 16.31 -11.49
C GLU A 214 14.86 15.18 -12.19
N SER A 215 14.26 14.00 -12.39
CA SER A 215 14.85 12.95 -13.25
C SER A 215 14.99 13.40 -14.70
N THR A 216 14.01 14.16 -15.22
CA THR A 216 14.06 14.73 -16.57
C THR A 216 15.12 15.82 -16.68
N ARG A 217 15.30 16.67 -15.65
CA ARG A 217 16.39 17.64 -15.57
C ARG A 217 17.77 16.97 -15.52
N ALA A 218 17.94 15.93 -14.72
CA ALA A 218 19.18 15.18 -14.62
C ALA A 218 19.56 14.51 -15.97
N ASN A 219 18.57 13.95 -16.67
CA ASN A 219 18.77 13.36 -18.00
C ASN A 219 19.00 14.43 -19.09
N MET A 220 18.34 15.59 -19.04
CA MET A 220 18.62 16.71 -19.95
C MET A 220 19.99 17.36 -19.72
N GLY A 221 20.51 17.31 -18.48
CA GLY A 221 21.89 17.72 -18.16
C GLY A 221 22.96 16.84 -18.80
N MET A 222 22.63 15.57 -19.15
CA MET A 222 23.53 14.68 -19.89
C MET A 222 23.52 14.90 -21.41
N LEU A 223 22.52 15.61 -21.97
CA LEU A 223 22.39 15.81 -23.43
C LEU A 223 22.93 17.16 -23.95
N ARG A 224 23.59 17.95 -23.10
CA ARG A 224 24.32 19.17 -23.51
C ARG A 224 25.76 19.20 -23.00
N LEU A 225 26.56 18.21 -23.37
CA LEU A 225 28.03 18.35 -23.42
C LEU A 225 28.57 17.59 -24.63
N ASN A 226 28.21 18.03 -25.84
CA ASN A 226 29.13 17.95 -26.96
C ASN A 226 28.64 18.85 -28.10
N THR A 227 29.30 19.99 -28.27
CA THR A 227 29.79 20.51 -29.56
C THR A 227 30.27 21.95 -29.40
N LYS A 228 31.50 22.19 -29.90
CA LYS A 228 32.25 23.46 -30.05
C LYS A 228 32.92 23.95 -28.75
N GLY A 229 34.22 24.22 -28.70
CA GLY A 229 35.25 24.23 -29.72
C GLY A 229 36.61 24.49 -29.06
N SER A 230 37.65 23.96 -29.69
CA SER A 230 39.07 24.22 -29.46
C SER A 230 39.40 25.72 -29.53
N ALA A 231 40.09 26.23 -28.50
CA ALA A 231 41.10 27.32 -28.53
C ALA A 231 41.57 27.52 -27.07
N ASN A 232 42.73 27.01 -26.68
CA ASN A 232 44.02 27.72 -26.67
C ASN A 232 44.10 28.82 -25.60
N GLU A 233 44.89 28.62 -24.52
CA GLU A 233 45.78 29.65 -23.97
C GLU A 233 46.73 29.11 -22.87
N ASN A 234 48.00 29.12 -23.26
CA ASN A 234 49.29 29.08 -22.55
C ASN A 234 49.33 29.31 -21.02
N ALA A 235 50.00 28.38 -20.35
CA ALA A 235 50.63 28.59 -19.06
C ALA A 235 51.98 29.32 -19.23
N SER A 236 52.16 30.41 -18.49
CA SER A 236 53.45 31.07 -18.29
C SER A 236 53.78 30.99 -16.81
N ALA A 237 54.83 30.24 -16.46
CA ALA A 237 55.46 30.28 -15.15
C ALA A 237 56.98 30.30 -15.37
N THR A 238 57.59 31.44 -15.08
CA THR A 238 59.04 31.62 -14.93
C THR A 238 59.29 31.91 -13.46
N ILE A 239 60.32 31.29 -12.87
CA ILE A 239 61.37 31.95 -12.10
C ILE A 239 62.40 30.91 -11.61
N HIS A 240 63.64 31.18 -12.03
CA HIS A 240 64.99 30.86 -11.52
C HIS A 240 65.36 29.45 -11.04
#